data_AF-A0A412BL20-F1
#
_entry.id   AF-A0A412BL20-F1
#
_cell.length_a   1.000
_cell.length_b   1.000
_cell.length_c   1.000
_cell.angle_alpha   90.00
_cell.angle_beta   90.00
_cell.angle_gamma   90.00
#
_symmetry.space_group_name_H-M   'P 1'
#
loop_
_entity.id
_entity.type
_entity.pdbx_description
1 polymer ?
#
loop_
_entity_poly.entity_id
_entity_poly.type
_entity_poly.pdbx_seq_one_letter_code
_entity_poly.pdbx_strand_id
1 'polypeptide(L)'
;NGTAFFLPIWAISKVFRGKYMDELKNLWNTNQLEFHGTAEKYRNHYAFKELIDFCYDAEWIPYCKKTFNGAQSVIDYLGKYTHRIAISNHRIICMDDGNVTFSVKDYRNKGQWKELTLSGVEFIRRFLMHVPPKRFVRIRHYGLLCSRSKHKKLALCRNLLGCQKYLSKLRGKEMPEILKQLYEINICVCKSCGGHLGKPQLRKPQRC
;
A
#
# COMPACT_ATOMS: atom_id res chain seq x y z
N ASN A 1 14.58 18.53 7.37
CA ASN A 1 15.58 18.48 8.47
C ASN A 1 15.72 17.06 9.01
N GLY A 2 16.26 16.14 8.19
CA GLY A 2 16.61 14.76 8.58
C GLY A 2 18.10 14.60 8.92
N THR A 3 18.85 15.71 9.01
CA THR A 3 20.30 15.75 9.18
C THR A 3 20.79 15.30 10.55
N ALA A 4 19.91 15.26 11.57
CA ALA A 4 20.27 14.99 12.96
C ALA A 4 19.61 13.72 13.55
N PHE A 5 19.09 12.82 12.72
CA PHE A 5 18.46 11.58 13.20
C PHE A 5 19.22 10.34 12.77
N PHE A 6 19.39 9.40 13.71
CA PHE A 6 20.11 8.12 13.57
C PHE A 6 21.63 8.26 13.41
N LEU A 7 22.13 8.64 12.23
CA LEU A 7 23.56 8.81 11.95
C LEU A 7 23.77 10.00 10.99
N PRO A 8 24.97 10.59 10.92
CA PRO A 8 25.25 11.66 9.97
C PRO A 8 24.97 11.23 8.52
N ILE A 9 24.20 12.03 7.78
CA ILE A 9 23.79 11.69 6.40
C ILE A 9 24.99 11.42 5.50
N TRP A 10 26.08 12.18 5.63
CA TRP A 10 27.29 11.99 4.85
C TRP A 10 27.93 10.61 5.07
N ALA A 11 27.86 10.08 6.30
CA ALA A 11 28.43 8.78 6.65
C ALA A 11 27.56 7.66 6.06
N ILE A 12 26.25 7.74 6.24
CA ILE A 12 25.29 6.79 5.64
C ILE A 12 25.42 6.81 4.12
N SER A 13 25.49 8.00 3.52
CA SER A 13 25.62 8.20 2.08
C SER A 13 26.82 7.44 1.52
N LYS A 14 28.02 7.68 2.09
CA LYS A 14 29.26 7.03 1.65
C LYS A 14 29.21 5.52 1.82
N VAL A 15 28.77 5.03 2.98
CA VAL A 15 28.74 3.59 3.28
C VAL A 15 27.70 2.88 2.41
N PHE A 16 26.50 3.45 2.28
CA PHE A 16 25.43 2.89 1.48
C PHE A 16 25.80 2.84 0.01
N ARG A 17 26.33 3.95 -0.55
CA ARG A 17 26.84 3.99 -1.92
C ARG A 17 27.92 2.94 -2.13
N GLY A 18 28.91 2.86 -1.23
CA GLY A 18 29.98 1.86 -1.31
C GLY A 18 29.46 0.42 -1.36
N LYS A 19 28.64 0.03 -0.38
CA LYS A 19 28.09 -1.34 -0.30
C LYS A 19 27.15 -1.68 -1.45
N TYR A 20 26.28 -0.75 -1.84
CA TYR A 20 25.36 -0.97 -2.94
C TYR A 20 26.10 -1.17 -4.26
N MET A 21 27.09 -0.31 -4.55
CA MET A 21 27.84 -0.37 -5.79
C MET A 21 28.76 -1.59 -5.86
N ASP A 22 29.32 -2.02 -4.73
CA ASP A 22 30.12 -3.25 -4.64
C ASP A 22 29.27 -4.48 -4.96
N GLU A 23 28.10 -4.61 -4.32
CA GLU A 23 27.18 -5.72 -4.58
C GLU A 23 26.66 -5.69 -6.03
N LEU A 24 26.33 -4.51 -6.56
CA LEU A 24 25.87 -4.38 -7.95
C LEU A 24 26.94 -4.84 -8.96
N LYS A 25 28.20 -4.48 -8.73
CA LYS A 25 29.33 -4.96 -9.55
C LYS A 25 29.51 -6.46 -9.42
N ASN A 26 29.44 -6.99 -8.20
CA ASN A 26 29.57 -8.42 -7.94
C ASN A 26 28.50 -9.24 -8.68
N LEU A 27 27.23 -8.81 -8.61
CA LEU A 27 26.14 -9.47 -9.31
C LEU A 27 26.29 -9.39 -10.85
N TRP A 28 26.89 -8.32 -11.38
CA TRP A 28 27.20 -8.24 -12.81
C TRP A 28 28.30 -9.22 -13.20
N ASN A 29 29.42 -9.20 -12.47
CA ASN A 29 30.57 -10.07 -12.72
C ASN A 29 30.24 -11.56 -12.59
N THR A 30 29.28 -11.91 -11.72
CA THR A 30 28.83 -13.28 -11.50
C THR A 30 27.64 -13.69 -12.39
N ASN A 31 27.23 -12.84 -13.35
CA ASN A 31 26.09 -13.07 -14.24
C ASN A 31 24.74 -13.33 -13.51
N GLN A 32 24.55 -12.74 -12.33
CA GLN A 32 23.31 -12.85 -11.55
C GLN A 32 22.34 -11.67 -11.77
N LEU A 33 22.77 -10.63 -12.49
CA LEU A 33 21.90 -9.52 -12.89
C LEU A 33 21.09 -9.85 -14.15
N GLU A 34 19.77 -9.79 -14.01
CA GLU A 34 18.85 -9.83 -15.15
C GLU A 34 18.50 -8.42 -15.63
N PHE A 35 18.58 -8.21 -16.94
CA PHE A 35 18.24 -6.94 -17.59
C PHE A 35 17.05 -7.13 -18.52
N HIS A 36 16.05 -6.24 -18.40
CA HIS A 36 14.81 -6.27 -19.17
C HIS A 36 14.50 -4.90 -19.79
N GLY A 37 13.89 -4.90 -20.98
CA GLY A 37 13.39 -3.69 -21.64
C GLY A 37 14.50 -2.68 -21.90
N THR A 38 14.31 -1.43 -21.47
CA THR A 38 15.30 -0.35 -21.69
C THR A 38 16.64 -0.57 -20.97
N ALA A 39 16.71 -1.52 -20.04
CA ALA A 39 17.92 -1.86 -19.30
C ALA A 39 18.82 -2.90 -20.02
N GLU A 40 18.35 -3.52 -21.11
CA GLU A 40 19.12 -4.57 -21.82
C GLU A 40 20.50 -4.11 -22.30
N LYS A 41 20.65 -2.83 -22.63
CA LYS A 41 21.93 -2.22 -23.03
C LYS A 41 23.06 -2.41 -22.01
N TYR A 42 22.72 -2.55 -20.73
CA TYR A 42 23.70 -2.72 -19.64
C TYR A 42 24.25 -4.14 -19.51
N ARG A 43 23.85 -5.07 -20.39
CA ARG A 43 24.58 -6.34 -20.59
C ARG A 43 25.96 -6.09 -21.21
N ASN A 44 26.09 -5.02 -22.00
CA ASN A 44 27.37 -4.62 -22.57
C ASN A 44 28.27 -4.03 -21.48
N HIS A 45 29.52 -4.51 -21.42
CA HIS A 45 30.50 -4.08 -20.43
C HIS A 45 30.73 -2.56 -20.41
N TYR A 46 30.84 -1.92 -21.57
CA TYR A 46 31.10 -0.49 -21.67
C TYR A 46 29.92 0.34 -21.17
N ALA A 47 28.70 -0.01 -21.61
CA ALA A 47 27.49 0.66 -21.15
C ALA A 47 27.22 0.46 -19.66
N PHE A 48 27.56 -0.72 -19.11
CA PHE A 48 27.49 -0.96 -17.68
C PHE A 48 28.52 -0.14 -16.91
N LYS A 49 29.75 -0.07 -17.41
CA LYS A 49 30.81 0.73 -16.81
C LYS A 49 30.43 2.22 -16.75
N GLU A 50 29.89 2.77 -17.84
CA GLU A 50 29.37 4.15 -17.86
C GLU A 50 28.26 4.38 -16.82
N LEU A 51 27.34 3.41 -16.66
CA LEU A 51 26.31 3.49 -15.61
C LEU A 51 26.93 3.50 -14.21
N ILE A 52 27.93 2.65 -13.98
CA ILE A 52 28.63 2.57 -12.70
C ILE A 52 29.34 3.88 -12.38
N ASP A 53 30.08 4.44 -13.34
CA ASP A 53 30.81 5.69 -13.19
C ASP A 53 29.83 6.85 -12.90
N PHE A 54 28.74 6.95 -13.66
CA PHE A 54 27.65 7.91 -13.41
C PHE A 54 27.06 7.77 -12.00
N CYS A 55 26.84 6.54 -11.52
CA CYS A 55 26.32 6.29 -10.18
C CYS A 55 27.31 6.68 -9.07
N TYR A 56 28.62 6.58 -9.30
CA TYR A 56 29.63 7.05 -8.33
C TYR A 56 29.71 8.58 -8.29
N ASP A 57 29.57 9.24 -9.43
CA ASP A 57 29.60 10.71 -9.55
C ASP A 57 28.36 11.37 -8.95
N ALA A 58 27.21 10.70 -9.01
CA ALA A 58 25.98 11.18 -8.41
C ALA A 58 26.13 11.36 -6.88
N GLU A 59 25.48 12.41 -6.35
CA GLU A 59 25.37 12.59 -4.90
C GLU A 59 24.24 11.71 -4.34
N TRP A 60 24.60 10.78 -3.45
CA TRP A 60 23.62 9.90 -2.81
C TRP A 60 23.14 10.55 -1.52
N ILE A 61 21.89 10.98 -1.47
CA ILE A 61 21.32 11.62 -0.27
C ILE A 61 20.32 10.67 0.39
N PRO A 62 20.78 9.80 1.32
CA PRO A 62 19.89 8.93 2.06
C PRO A 62 19.02 9.78 2.99
N TYR A 63 17.70 9.72 2.78
CA TYR A 63 16.76 10.46 3.59
C TYR A 63 16.38 9.66 4.85
N CYS A 64 17.12 9.89 5.93
CA CYS A 64 16.78 9.38 7.25
C CYS A 64 15.88 10.37 7.98
N LYS A 65 14.64 9.95 8.28
CA LYS A 65 13.70 10.72 9.13
C LYS A 65 13.26 9.89 10.32
N LYS A 66 12.95 10.57 11.43
CA LYS A 66 12.22 9.95 12.54
C LYS A 66 10.98 9.25 11.98
N THR A 67 10.80 7.99 12.35
CA THR A 67 9.63 7.21 11.97
C THR A 67 8.42 7.74 12.71
N PHE A 68 7.54 8.45 12.00
CA PHE A 68 6.18 8.86 12.41
C PHE A 68 6.06 9.62 13.75
N ASN A 69 5.14 10.59 13.84
CA ASN A 69 4.86 11.30 15.10
C ASN A 69 4.03 10.40 16.03
N GLY A 70 4.63 9.32 16.55
CA GLY A 70 4.00 8.33 17.44
C GLY A 70 3.22 7.22 16.72
N ALA A 71 2.74 6.26 17.52
CA ALA A 71 2.03 5.07 17.04
C ALA A 71 0.77 5.42 16.23
N GLN A 72 0.06 6.50 16.59
CA GLN A 72 -1.13 6.94 15.86
C GLN A 72 -0.80 7.33 14.42
N SER A 73 0.29 8.07 14.21
CA SER A 73 0.74 8.46 12.86
C SER A 73 1.12 7.24 12.00
N VAL A 74 1.68 6.19 12.62
CA VAL A 74 1.94 4.91 11.94
C VAL A 74 0.65 4.22 11.55
N ILE A 75 -0.33 4.17 12.46
CA ILE A 75 -1.64 3.56 12.23
C ILE A 75 -2.39 4.31 11.13
N ASP A 76 -2.40 5.64 11.14
CA ASP A 76 -3.06 6.46 10.12
C ASP A 76 -2.39 6.31 8.75
N TYR A 77 -1.06 6.20 8.73
CA TYR A 77 -0.32 5.94 7.50
C TYR A 77 -0.64 4.54 6.99
N LEU A 78 -0.35 3.48 7.76
CA LEU A 78 -0.57 2.10 7.35
C LEU A 78 -2.03 1.82 7.02
N GLY A 79 -2.97 2.32 7.83
CA GLY A 79 -4.41 2.17 7.62
C GLY A 79 -4.86 2.68 6.24
N LYS A 80 -4.26 3.77 5.75
CA LYS A 80 -4.54 4.27 4.39
C LYS A 80 -4.04 3.29 3.32
N TYR A 81 -2.85 2.72 3.47
CA TYR A 81 -2.30 1.78 2.47
C TYR A 81 -2.90 0.37 2.54
N THR A 82 -3.48 -0.02 3.68
CA THR A 82 -4.12 -1.32 3.83
C THR A 82 -5.55 -1.32 3.34
N HIS A 83 -6.29 -0.24 3.59
CA HIS A 83 -7.72 -0.14 3.25
C HIS A 83 -8.00 0.56 1.92
N ARG A 84 -7.24 1.59 1.54
CA ARG A 84 -7.50 2.34 0.30
C ARG A 84 -6.76 1.72 -0.89
N ILE A 85 -7.40 1.78 -2.05
CA ILE A 85 -6.86 1.30 -3.33
C ILE A 85 -6.06 2.46 -3.97
N ALA A 86 -5.63 2.31 -5.23
CA ALA A 86 -4.90 3.28 -6.07
C ALA A 86 -5.30 4.76 -5.86
N ILE A 87 -6.62 5.01 -5.83
CA ILE A 87 -7.20 6.35 -5.75
C ILE A 87 -8.49 6.31 -4.93
N SER A 88 -8.79 7.40 -4.24
CA SER A 88 -10.02 7.57 -3.46
C SER A 88 -11.10 8.27 -4.29
N ASN A 89 -12.38 7.92 -4.08
CA ASN A 89 -13.51 8.47 -4.84
C ASN A 89 -13.56 10.00 -4.84
N HIS A 90 -13.28 10.67 -3.71
CA HIS A 90 -13.27 12.15 -3.64
C HIS A 90 -12.22 12.82 -4.54
N ARG A 91 -11.25 12.06 -5.06
CA ARG A 91 -10.26 12.59 -6.01
C ARG A 91 -10.75 12.48 -7.45
N ILE A 92 -11.78 11.71 -7.74
CA ILE A 92 -12.43 11.67 -9.05
C ILE A 92 -13.35 12.88 -9.11
N ILE A 93 -13.07 13.79 -10.04
CA ILE A 93 -13.76 15.07 -10.18
C ILE A 93 -14.95 14.91 -11.11
N CYS A 94 -14.72 14.32 -12.28
CA CYS A 94 -15.77 13.98 -13.23
C CYS A 94 -15.36 12.77 -14.10
N MET A 95 -16.36 12.18 -14.73
CA MET A 95 -16.21 11.11 -15.71
C MET A 95 -17.21 11.37 -16.82
N ASP A 96 -16.75 11.29 -18.06
CA ASP A 96 -17.59 11.29 -19.26
C ASP A 96 -17.47 9.93 -19.97
N ASP A 97 -18.11 9.78 -21.13
CA ASP A 97 -18.14 8.50 -21.86
C ASP A 97 -16.75 8.01 -22.32
N GLY A 98 -15.77 8.92 -22.44
CA GLY A 98 -14.43 8.61 -22.92
C GLY A 98 -13.32 8.78 -21.89
N ASN A 99 -13.52 9.62 -20.88
CA ASN A 99 -12.45 10.14 -20.03
C ASN A 99 -12.82 10.20 -18.54
N VAL A 100 -11.79 10.18 -17.72
CA VAL A 100 -11.85 10.36 -16.27
C VAL A 100 -10.92 11.49 -15.88
N THR A 101 -11.46 12.51 -15.22
CA THR A 101 -10.68 13.63 -14.64
C THR A 101 -10.58 13.46 -13.14
N PHE A 102 -9.34 13.49 -12.63
CA PHE A 102 -9.09 13.30 -11.20
C PHE A 102 -7.95 14.20 -10.70
N SER A 103 -8.04 14.59 -9.42
CA SER A 103 -7.05 15.41 -8.75
C SER A 103 -5.79 14.59 -8.43
N VAL A 104 -4.62 15.08 -8.84
CA VAL A 104 -3.30 14.48 -8.60
C VAL A 104 -2.36 15.45 -7.91
N LYS A 105 -1.50 14.89 -7.04
CA LYS A 105 -0.46 15.65 -6.37
C LYS A 105 0.80 15.63 -7.24
N ASP A 106 1.21 16.79 -7.72
CA ASP A 106 2.40 16.96 -8.54
C ASP A 106 3.65 17.05 -7.65
N TYR A 107 4.24 15.89 -7.35
CA TYR A 107 5.46 15.83 -6.54
C TYR A 107 6.67 16.50 -7.19
N ARG A 108 6.68 16.70 -8.52
CA ARG A 108 7.75 17.45 -9.20
C ARG A 108 7.61 18.95 -8.93
N ASN A 109 6.38 19.45 -8.82
CA ASN A 109 6.08 20.85 -8.54
C ASN A 109 5.62 21.06 -7.10
N LYS A 110 6.51 20.81 -6.13
CA LYS A 110 6.29 21.07 -4.69
C LYS A 110 5.06 20.37 -4.08
N GLY A 111 4.52 19.35 -4.74
CA GLY A 111 3.33 18.64 -4.28
C GLY A 111 2.05 19.45 -4.42
N GLN A 112 1.96 20.38 -5.38
CA GLN A 112 0.71 21.08 -5.67
C GLN A 112 -0.35 20.11 -6.21
N TRP A 113 -1.61 20.39 -5.92
CA TRP A 113 -2.73 19.64 -6.49
C TRP A 113 -3.07 20.18 -7.87
N LYS A 114 -3.26 19.29 -8.83
CA LYS A 114 -3.68 19.62 -10.20
C LYS A 114 -4.68 18.58 -10.71
N GLU A 115 -5.42 18.93 -11.73
CA GLU A 115 -6.30 17.99 -12.41
C GLU A 115 -5.53 17.21 -13.47
N LEU A 116 -5.86 15.94 -13.64
CA LEU A 116 -5.35 15.08 -14.70
C LEU A 116 -6.51 14.35 -15.34
N THR A 117 -6.63 14.50 -16.65
CA THR A 117 -7.60 13.77 -17.47
C THR A 117 -6.90 12.65 -18.23
N LEU A 118 -7.46 11.45 -18.17
CA LEU A 118 -7.02 10.29 -18.92
C LEU A 118 -8.23 9.67 -19.63
N SER A 119 -7.99 8.93 -20.72
CA SER A 119 -9.04 8.07 -21.26
C SER A 119 -9.47 7.03 -20.22
N GLY A 120 -10.73 6.62 -20.26
CA GLY A 120 -11.28 5.61 -19.34
C GLY A 120 -10.50 4.30 -19.39
N VAL A 121 -10.06 3.89 -20.58
CA VAL A 121 -9.24 2.68 -20.78
C VAL A 121 -7.89 2.81 -20.07
N GLU A 122 -7.19 3.93 -20.23
CA GLU A 122 -5.89 4.13 -19.57
C GLU A 122 -6.04 4.29 -18.05
N PHE A 123 -7.11 4.94 -17.59
CA PHE A 123 -7.45 5.02 -16.17
C PHE A 123 -7.66 3.63 -15.56
N ILE A 124 -8.47 2.78 -16.21
CA ILE A 124 -8.72 1.40 -15.76
C ILE A 124 -7.42 0.58 -15.78
N ARG A 125 -6.62 0.66 -16.85
CA ARG A 125 -5.33 -0.04 -16.93
C ARG A 125 -4.43 0.34 -15.76
N ARG A 126 -4.29 1.64 -15.45
CA ARG A 126 -3.51 2.12 -14.30
C ARG A 126 -4.10 1.67 -12.98
N PHE A 127 -5.42 1.74 -12.83
CA PHE A 127 -6.11 1.32 -11.62
C PHE A 127 -5.87 -0.17 -11.32
N LEU A 128 -5.98 -1.02 -12.34
CA LEU A 128 -5.82 -2.46 -12.22
C LEU A 128 -4.39 -2.88 -11.84
N MET A 129 -3.36 -2.08 -12.15
CA MET A 129 -1.99 -2.32 -11.66
C MET A 129 -1.89 -2.27 -10.13
N HIS A 130 -2.82 -1.62 -9.45
CA HIS A 130 -2.87 -1.55 -8.00
C HIS A 130 -3.82 -2.58 -7.38
N VAL A 131 -4.56 -3.35 -8.20
CA VAL A 131 -5.42 -4.42 -7.71
C VAL A 131 -4.55 -5.66 -7.53
N PRO A 132 -4.34 -6.11 -6.27
CA PRO A 132 -3.47 -7.24 -6.05
C PRO A 132 -4.10 -8.52 -6.61
N PRO A 133 -3.29 -9.50 -7.05
CA PRO A 133 -3.78 -10.76 -7.58
C PRO A 133 -4.73 -11.47 -6.61
N LYS A 134 -5.58 -12.35 -7.16
CA LYS A 134 -6.49 -13.16 -6.36
C LYS A 134 -5.71 -13.93 -5.29
N ARG A 135 -6.21 -13.92 -4.05
CA ARG A 135 -5.59 -14.53 -2.85
C ARG A 135 -4.30 -13.85 -2.37
N PHE A 136 -3.89 -12.73 -2.95
CA PHE A 136 -2.76 -11.97 -2.42
C PHE A 136 -3.11 -11.34 -1.07
N VAL A 137 -2.35 -11.71 -0.04
CA VAL A 137 -2.55 -11.22 1.33
C VAL A 137 -1.78 -9.92 1.50
N ARG A 138 -2.51 -8.79 1.55
CA ARG A 138 -1.94 -7.43 1.72
C ARG A 138 -1.20 -7.24 3.04
N ILE A 139 -1.72 -7.79 4.14
CA ILE A 139 -1.08 -7.72 5.46
C ILE A 139 -0.79 -9.13 5.95
N ARG A 140 0.49 -9.46 6.09
CA ARG A 140 0.92 -10.72 6.70
C ARG A 140 1.27 -10.49 8.16
N HIS A 141 0.73 -11.34 9.03
CA HIS A 141 1.05 -11.31 10.45
C HIS A 141 2.12 -12.35 10.77
N TYR A 142 3.14 -11.95 11.52
CA TYR A 142 4.21 -12.83 11.98
C TYR A 142 4.26 -12.91 13.51
N GLY A 143 5.04 -13.85 14.03
CA GLY A 143 5.30 -13.99 15.46
C GLY A 143 4.05 -14.33 16.27
N LEU A 144 3.67 -13.43 17.18
CA LEU A 144 2.52 -13.59 18.07
C LEU A 144 1.19 -13.65 17.31
N LEU A 145 1.04 -12.85 16.26
CA LEU A 145 -0.21 -12.68 15.51
C LEU A 145 -0.31 -13.58 14.27
N CYS A 146 0.68 -14.44 14.02
CA CYS A 146 0.66 -15.40 12.91
C CYS A 146 -0.59 -16.28 12.95
N SER A 147 -1.30 -16.43 11.82
CA SER A 147 -2.58 -17.14 11.72
C SER A 147 -2.60 -18.53 12.36
N ARG A 148 -1.52 -19.31 12.21
CA ARG A 148 -1.42 -20.67 12.77
C ARG A 148 -1.36 -20.69 14.30
N SER A 149 -0.68 -19.73 14.91
CA SER A 149 -0.42 -19.73 16.36
C SER A 149 -1.20 -18.67 17.13
N LYS A 150 -1.83 -17.70 16.43
CA LYS A 150 -2.48 -16.52 17.02
C LYS A 150 -3.45 -16.88 18.13
N HIS A 151 -4.29 -17.90 17.92
CA HIS A 151 -5.31 -18.25 18.91
C HIS A 151 -4.68 -18.73 20.23
N LYS A 152 -3.71 -19.65 20.15
CA LYS A 152 -2.99 -20.18 21.32
C LYS A 152 -2.15 -19.10 22.00
N LYS A 153 -1.34 -18.36 21.23
CA LYS A 153 -0.43 -17.34 21.76
C LYS A 153 -1.16 -16.15 22.37
N LEU A 154 -2.25 -15.67 21.75
CA LEU A 154 -3.03 -14.58 22.35
C LEU A 154 -3.82 -15.01 23.58
N ALA A 155 -4.22 -16.28 23.70
CA ALA A 155 -4.81 -16.79 24.93
C ALA A 155 -3.78 -16.77 26.07
N LEU A 156 -2.57 -17.28 25.81
CA LEU A 156 -1.46 -17.25 26.77
C LEU A 156 -1.12 -15.83 27.22
N CYS A 157 -0.94 -14.88 26.29
CA CYS A 157 -0.66 -13.48 26.64
C CYS A 157 -1.75 -12.86 27.50
N ARG A 158 -3.03 -13.15 27.22
CA ARG A 158 -4.14 -12.62 28.03
C ARG A 158 -4.10 -13.14 29.46
N ASN A 159 -3.82 -14.43 29.64
CA ASN A 159 -3.71 -15.03 30.97
C ASN A 159 -2.55 -14.43 31.76
N LEU A 160 -1.37 -14.28 31.12
CA LEU A 160 -0.19 -13.69 31.76
C LEU A 160 -0.39 -12.21 32.13
N LEU A 161 -1.14 -11.47 31.32
CA LEU A 161 -1.43 -10.05 31.55
C LEU A 161 -2.71 -9.82 32.38
N GLY A 162 -3.39 -10.87 32.85
CA GLY A 162 -4.68 -10.76 33.55
C GLY A 162 -5.78 -10.09 32.70
N CYS A 163 -5.64 -10.06 31.38
CA CYS A 163 -6.53 -9.32 30.48
C CYS A 163 -7.75 -10.14 30.07
N GLN A 164 -8.95 -9.61 30.26
CA GLN A 164 -10.17 -10.25 29.78
C GLN A 164 -10.27 -10.23 28.25
N LYS A 165 -10.83 -11.31 27.69
CA LYS A 165 -11.07 -11.40 26.24
C LYS A 165 -12.25 -10.52 25.86
N TYR A 166 -11.99 -9.43 25.12
CA TYR A 166 -13.05 -8.67 24.48
C TYR A 166 -13.79 -9.54 23.46
N LEU A 167 -15.09 -9.75 23.70
CA LEU A 167 -16.01 -10.33 22.74
C LEU A 167 -16.76 -9.19 22.07
N SER A 168 -16.57 -9.04 20.76
CA SER A 168 -17.30 -8.02 19.99
C SER A 168 -18.80 -8.24 20.13
N LYS A 169 -19.54 -7.16 20.40
CA LYS A 169 -21.02 -7.13 20.40
C LYS A 169 -21.62 -7.51 19.04
N LEU A 170 -20.81 -7.49 17.98
CA LEU A 170 -21.20 -7.85 16.61
C LEU A 170 -20.97 -9.33 16.28
N ARG A 171 -20.35 -10.10 17.19
CA ARG A 171 -20.07 -11.51 16.96
C ARG A 171 -21.39 -12.28 16.78
N GLY A 172 -21.52 -13.00 15.68
CA GLY A 172 -22.68 -13.85 15.39
C GLY A 172 -23.88 -13.10 14.78
N LYS A 173 -23.76 -11.80 14.53
CA LYS A 173 -24.81 -10.99 13.90
C LYS A 173 -24.77 -11.09 12.37
N GLU A 174 -25.93 -11.01 11.72
CA GLU A 174 -26.00 -10.91 10.26
C GLU A 174 -25.69 -9.48 9.79
N MET A 175 -25.26 -9.32 8.53
CA MET A 175 -24.90 -8.02 7.94
C MET A 175 -25.96 -6.91 8.14
N PRO A 176 -27.27 -7.16 8.00
CA PRO A 176 -28.29 -6.13 8.27
C PRO A 176 -28.28 -5.65 9.72
N GLU A 177 -28.08 -6.55 10.69
CA GLU A 177 -28.04 -6.22 12.10
C GLU A 177 -26.77 -5.44 12.47
N ILE A 178 -25.64 -5.81 11.86
CA ILE A 178 -24.38 -5.08 12.00
C ILE A 178 -24.54 -3.64 11.52
N LEU A 179 -25.12 -3.44 10.33
CA LEU A 179 -25.31 -2.11 9.76
C LEU A 179 -26.29 -1.27 10.57
N LYS A 180 -27.37 -1.88 11.05
CA LYS A 180 -28.32 -1.20 11.94
C LYS A 180 -27.67 -0.78 13.26
N GLN A 181 -26.83 -1.62 13.85
CA GLN A 181 -26.18 -1.31 15.13
C GLN A 181 -25.04 -0.29 14.99
N LEU A 182 -24.31 -0.31 13.88
CA LEU A 182 -23.15 0.58 13.68
C LEU A 182 -23.53 1.94 13.11
N TYR A 183 -24.53 1.98 12.23
CA TYR A 183 -24.86 3.16 11.43
C TYR A 183 -26.32 3.57 11.53
N GLU A 184 -27.13 2.87 12.32
CA GLU A 184 -28.58 3.10 12.45
C GLU A 184 -29.33 2.99 11.11
N ILE A 185 -28.72 2.34 10.11
CA ILE A 185 -29.30 2.13 8.80
C ILE A 185 -29.93 0.73 8.75
N ASN A 186 -31.25 0.68 8.59
CA ASN A 186 -31.96 -0.56 8.31
C ASN A 186 -32.02 -0.79 6.80
N ILE A 187 -31.12 -1.64 6.28
CA ILE A 187 -31.07 -1.99 4.86
C ILE A 187 -32.22 -2.90 4.39
N CYS A 188 -33.01 -3.44 5.31
CA CYS A 188 -34.20 -4.23 4.98
C CYS A 188 -35.43 -3.36 4.75
N VAL A 189 -35.32 -2.03 4.83
CA VAL A 189 -36.43 -1.09 4.64
C VAL A 189 -36.03 -0.05 3.59
N CYS A 190 -36.90 0.16 2.61
CA CYS A 190 -36.70 1.20 1.61
C CYS A 190 -36.81 2.59 2.25
N LYS A 191 -35.78 3.44 2.10
CA LYS A 191 -35.79 4.81 2.62
C LYS A 191 -36.81 5.72 1.94
N SER A 192 -37.22 5.41 0.71
CA SER A 192 -38.13 6.25 -0.07
C SER A 192 -39.60 5.91 0.18
N CYS A 193 -39.95 4.64 0.38
CA CYS A 193 -41.35 4.20 0.51
C CYS A 193 -41.67 3.42 1.79
N GLY A 194 -40.69 3.14 2.65
CA GLY A 194 -40.90 2.35 3.87
C GLY A 194 -41.17 0.86 3.65
N GLY A 195 -41.25 0.40 2.39
CA GLY A 195 -41.49 -1.01 2.05
C GLY A 195 -40.36 -1.94 2.51
N HIS A 196 -40.73 -3.16 2.90
CA HIS A 196 -39.75 -4.17 3.33
C HIS A 196 -39.02 -4.74 2.11
N LEU A 197 -37.71 -4.51 2.06
CA LEU A 197 -36.81 -5.16 1.10
C LEU A 197 -36.53 -6.56 1.65
N GLY A 198 -36.80 -7.61 0.85
CA GLY A 198 -36.47 -8.99 1.23
C GLY A 198 -34.97 -9.15 1.53
N LYS A 199 -34.57 -10.28 2.14
CA LYS A 199 -33.15 -10.55 2.41
C LYS A 199 -32.33 -10.29 1.13
N PRO A 200 -31.28 -9.44 1.17
CA PRO A 200 -30.44 -9.23 0.00
C PRO A 200 -29.91 -10.60 -0.42
N GLN A 201 -30.42 -11.13 -1.54
CA GLN A 201 -29.88 -12.36 -2.09
C GLN A 201 -28.44 -12.05 -2.45
N LEU A 202 -27.51 -12.75 -1.80
CA LEU A 202 -26.13 -12.86 -2.26
C LEU A 202 -26.19 -13.45 -3.68
N ARG A 203 -26.38 -12.61 -4.69
CA ARG A 203 -26.08 -12.95 -6.07
C ARG A 203 -24.57 -13.17 -6.09
N LYS A 204 -24.13 -14.40 -5.82
CA LYS A 204 -22.79 -14.84 -6.22
C LYS A 204 -22.71 -14.48 -7.71
N PRO A 205 -21.75 -13.64 -8.15
CA PRO A 205 -21.58 -13.44 -9.57
C PRO A 205 -21.39 -14.82 -10.19
N GLN A 206 -22.29 -15.20 -11.09
CA GLN A 206 -22.12 -16.41 -11.88
C GLN A 206 -20.77 -16.22 -12.60
N ARG A 207 -19.83 -17.11 -12.29
CA ARG A 207 -18.55 -17.14 -12.97
C ARG A 207 -18.86 -17.55 -14.41
N CYS A 208 -18.70 -16.62 -15.34
CA CYS A 208 -18.35 -16.97 -16.72
C CYS A 208 -16.90 -17.46 -16.73
#